data_AF-A0A0E3Q4L4-F1
#
_entry.id   AF-A0A0E3Q4L4-F1
#
_cell.length_a   1.000
_cell.length_b   1.000
_cell.length_c   1.000
_cell.angle_alpha   90.00
_cell.angle_beta   90.00
_cell.angle_gamma   90.00
#
_symmetry.space_group_name_H-M   'P 1'
#
loop_
_entity.id
_entity.type
_entity.pdbx_description
1 polymer ?
#
loop_
_entity_poly.entity_id
_entity_poly.type
_entity_poly.pdbx_seq_one_letter_code
_entity_poly.pdbx_strand_id
1 'polypeptide(L)'
;MENLHGVLERQNIAYFSMEIGLRSEISTYAGGLGGLAGDVIRSAADLNIPLVAVTLVSNKGYFRQILDPEGNQTEHADEWDPSRFMTLCEEEVKVKIQNRDVKLRAWTYTYKSHIEGCVPIIFLDTNVEGNESEDRKITDFLYGGDQRYRLK
;
A
#
# COMPACT_ATOMS: atom_id res chain seq x y z
N MET A 1 0.95 4.95 17.60
CA MET A 1 2.14 4.14 17.94
C MET A 1 1.85 3.00 18.92
N GLU A 2 0.90 3.13 19.87
CA GLU A 2 0.67 2.12 20.92
C GLU A 2 0.25 0.70 20.45
N ASN A 3 -0.19 0.52 19.20
CA ASN A 3 -0.72 -0.78 18.73
C ASN A 3 0.29 -1.67 17.99
N LEU A 4 1.43 -1.12 17.54
CA LEU A 4 2.42 -1.93 16.83
C LEU A 4 3.22 -2.81 17.79
N HIS A 5 3.48 -2.31 19.00
CA HIS A 5 4.37 -2.98 19.96
C HIS A 5 3.77 -4.29 20.48
N GLY A 6 2.47 -4.30 20.81
CA GLY A 6 1.77 -5.51 21.28
C GLY A 6 1.63 -6.60 20.22
N VAL A 7 1.58 -6.23 18.93
CA VAL A 7 1.62 -7.20 17.83
C VAL A 7 2.98 -7.87 17.72
N LEU A 8 4.08 -7.22 18.13
CA LEU A 8 5.44 -7.70 17.90
C LEU A 8 5.96 -8.74 18.93
N GLU A 9 5.26 -9.00 20.02
CA GLU A 9 5.74 -9.88 21.11
C GLU A 9 5.50 -11.40 20.88
N ARG A 10 4.88 -11.83 19.76
CA ARG A 10 4.60 -13.25 19.43
C ARG A 10 5.28 -13.70 18.13
N GLN A 11 4.99 -14.92 17.64
CA GLN A 11 5.34 -15.30 16.26
C GLN A 11 4.55 -14.41 15.30
N ASN A 12 5.22 -13.43 14.72
CA ASN A 12 4.58 -12.40 13.90
C ASN A 12 4.56 -12.82 12.43
N ILE A 13 3.42 -12.61 11.78
CA ILE A 13 3.24 -12.88 10.35
C ILE A 13 3.37 -11.57 9.60
N ALA A 14 4.39 -11.47 8.74
CA ALA A 14 4.47 -10.39 7.76
C ALA A 14 3.78 -10.84 6.46
N TYR A 15 2.65 -10.22 6.15
CA TYR A 15 1.86 -10.53 4.96
C TYR A 15 2.11 -9.50 3.86
N PHE A 16 2.89 -9.88 2.86
CA PHE A 16 3.22 -9.02 1.72
C PHE A 16 2.24 -9.25 0.58
N SER A 17 1.66 -8.17 0.06
CA SER A 17 0.87 -8.19 -1.15
C SER A 17 1.12 -6.93 -1.97
N MET A 18 1.14 -7.07 -3.30
CA MET A 18 1.21 -5.91 -4.20
C MET A 18 -0.09 -5.11 -4.23
N GLU A 19 -1.18 -5.70 -3.72
CA GLU A 19 -2.50 -5.08 -3.69
C GLU A 19 -3.18 -5.36 -2.35
N ILE A 20 -3.86 -4.36 -1.81
CA ILE A 20 -4.75 -4.54 -0.66
C ILE A 20 -6.01 -3.70 -0.88
N GLY A 21 -7.16 -4.35 -0.96
CA GLY A 21 -8.47 -3.71 -1.04
C GLY A 21 -9.04 -3.48 0.36
N LEU A 22 -9.03 -2.23 0.83
CA LEU A 22 -9.55 -1.87 2.16
C LEU A 22 -10.83 -1.05 2.09
N ARG A 23 -10.81 -0.05 1.20
CA ARG A 23 -11.85 0.96 1.02
C ARG A 23 -11.80 1.43 -0.42
N SER A 24 -12.92 1.91 -0.95
CA SER A 24 -12.96 2.42 -2.33
C SER A 24 -12.15 3.71 -2.52
N GLU A 25 -11.88 4.47 -1.46
CA GLU A 25 -11.08 5.71 -1.53
C GLU A 25 -9.57 5.47 -1.35
N ILE A 26 -9.16 4.23 -1.06
CA ILE A 26 -7.75 3.82 -0.94
C ILE A 26 -7.41 3.03 -2.20
N SER A 27 -6.78 3.69 -3.16
CA SER A 27 -6.54 3.15 -4.51
C SER A 27 -5.35 2.18 -4.58
N THR A 28 -5.31 1.18 -3.69
CA THR A 28 -4.20 0.21 -3.59
C THR A 28 -4.56 -1.19 -4.09
N TYR A 29 -5.60 -1.33 -4.90
CA TYR A 29 -5.95 -2.60 -5.55
C TYR A 29 -6.58 -2.41 -6.93
N ALA A 30 -6.50 -3.46 -7.74
CA ALA A 30 -7.03 -3.53 -9.09
C ALA A 30 -8.03 -4.66 -9.29
N GLY A 31 -7.95 -5.74 -8.49
CA GLY A 31 -8.84 -6.89 -8.67
C GLY A 31 -8.84 -7.91 -7.53
N GLY A 32 -9.00 -9.18 -7.91
CA GLY A 32 -9.27 -10.28 -6.97
C GLY A 32 -8.16 -10.54 -5.96
N LEU A 33 -6.88 -10.31 -6.31
CA LEU A 33 -5.76 -10.45 -5.37
C LEU A 33 -5.90 -9.45 -4.22
N GLY A 34 -6.14 -8.17 -4.53
CA GLY A 34 -6.32 -7.15 -3.50
C GLY A 34 -7.59 -7.36 -2.68
N GLY A 35 -8.67 -7.82 -3.29
CA GLY A 35 -9.89 -8.22 -2.56
C GLY A 35 -9.61 -9.34 -1.56
N LEU A 36 -8.94 -10.41 -1.99
CA LEU A 36 -8.55 -11.52 -1.12
C LEU A 36 -7.59 -11.06 -0.01
N ALA A 37 -6.63 -10.19 -0.31
CA ALA A 37 -5.74 -9.61 0.69
C ALA A 37 -6.52 -8.82 1.76
N GLY A 38 -7.55 -8.07 1.34
CA GLY A 38 -8.49 -7.41 2.26
C GLY A 38 -9.24 -8.39 3.16
N ASP A 39 -9.75 -9.49 2.59
CA ASP A 39 -10.44 -10.55 3.34
C ASP A 39 -9.51 -11.27 4.33
N VAL A 40 -8.25 -11.51 3.96
CA VAL A 40 -7.22 -12.06 4.84
C VAL A 40 -6.97 -11.13 6.02
N ILE A 41 -6.81 -9.82 5.77
CA ILE A 41 -6.60 -8.81 6.82
C ILE A 41 -7.79 -8.73 7.76
N ARG A 42 -9.00 -8.71 7.20
CA ARG A 42 -10.24 -8.71 7.99
C ARG A 42 -10.32 -9.96 8.87
N SER A 43 -10.12 -11.13 8.28
CA SER A 43 -10.18 -12.40 9.01
C SER A 43 -9.10 -12.50 10.09
N ALA A 44 -7.90 -12.01 9.80
CA ALA A 44 -6.80 -11.94 10.77
C ALA A 44 -7.14 -11.01 11.93
N ALA A 45 -7.77 -9.86 11.67
CA ALA A 45 -8.24 -8.97 12.72
C ALA A 45 -9.35 -9.62 13.56
N ASP A 46 -10.36 -10.23 12.94
CA ASP A 46 -11.44 -10.94 13.63
C ASP A 46 -10.89 -12.05 14.56
N LEU A 47 -9.86 -12.76 14.13
CA LEU A 47 -9.26 -13.87 14.87
C LEU A 47 -8.10 -13.46 15.80
N ASN A 48 -7.79 -12.17 15.92
CA ASN A 48 -6.64 -11.66 16.68
C ASN A 48 -5.30 -12.36 16.31
N ILE A 49 -5.11 -12.60 15.01
CA ILE A 49 -3.85 -13.14 14.50
C ILE A 49 -2.79 -12.03 14.52
N PRO A 50 -1.57 -12.30 15.01
CA PRO A 50 -0.47 -11.31 15.06
C PRO A 50 0.11 -11.09 13.65
N LEU A 51 -0.66 -10.44 12.78
CA LEU A 51 -0.34 -10.18 11.39
C LEU A 51 -0.09 -8.69 11.16
N VAL A 52 0.97 -8.38 10.42
CA VAL A 52 1.24 -7.04 9.87
C VAL A 52 1.22 -7.16 8.36
N ALA A 53 0.35 -6.41 7.70
CA ALA A 53 0.29 -6.40 6.24
C ALA A 53 1.22 -5.32 5.68
N VAL A 54 1.83 -5.59 4.52
CA VAL A 54 2.75 -4.67 3.84
C VAL A 54 2.40 -4.61 2.36
N THR A 55 2.30 -3.38 1.84
CA THR A 55 2.08 -3.11 0.42
C THR A 55 2.75 -1.81 0.00
N LEU A 56 2.64 -1.44 -1.28
CA LEU A 56 3.09 -0.16 -1.81
C LEU A 56 1.93 0.85 -1.80
N VAL A 57 2.23 2.12 -1.53
CA VAL A 57 1.20 3.16 -1.46
C VAL A 57 0.47 3.40 -2.79
N SER A 58 1.09 3.11 -3.94
CA SER A 58 0.47 3.27 -5.27
C SER A 58 -0.27 4.61 -5.41
N ASN A 59 0.46 5.73 -5.34
CA ASN A 59 -0.08 7.10 -5.25
C ASN A 59 -1.10 7.48 -6.34
N LYS A 60 -1.09 6.78 -7.47
CA LYS A 60 -1.94 6.99 -8.65
C LYS A 60 -2.83 5.79 -8.98
N GLY A 61 -2.89 4.83 -8.06
CA GLY A 61 -3.67 3.61 -8.17
C GLY A 61 -3.38 2.79 -9.41
N TYR A 62 -4.37 1.98 -9.83
CA TYR A 62 -4.29 1.22 -11.06
C TYR A 62 -4.60 2.13 -12.26
N PHE A 63 -5.85 2.55 -12.38
CA PHE A 63 -6.30 3.66 -13.21
C PHE A 63 -7.77 3.99 -12.90
N ARG A 64 -8.21 5.19 -13.28
CA ARG A 64 -9.61 5.58 -13.32
C ARG A 64 -10.14 5.45 -14.74
N GLN A 65 -11.16 4.62 -14.90
CA GLN A 65 -11.81 4.40 -16.19
C GLN A 65 -12.83 5.50 -16.48
N ILE A 66 -12.80 6.03 -17.70
CA ILE A 66 -13.89 6.84 -18.27
C ILE A 66 -14.33 6.18 -19.57
N LEU A 67 -15.64 6.00 -19.73
CA LEU A 67 -16.24 5.52 -20.97
C LEU A 67 -16.88 6.71 -21.70
N ASP A 68 -16.57 6.86 -22.99
CA ASP A 68 -17.26 7.83 -23.85
C ASP A 68 -18.66 7.31 -24.25
N PRO A 69 -19.53 8.15 -24.86
CA PRO A 69 -20.87 7.74 -25.30
C PRO A 69 -20.87 6.55 -26.28
N GLU A 70 -19.77 6.33 -27.00
CA GLU A 70 -19.56 5.22 -27.94
C GLU A 70 -19.05 3.94 -27.26
N GLY A 71 -18.73 4.00 -25.95
CA GLY A 71 -18.26 2.88 -25.15
C GLY A 71 -16.74 2.65 -25.19
N ASN A 72 -15.96 3.57 -25.76
CA ASN A 72 -14.50 3.48 -25.72
C ASN A 72 -13.95 3.89 -24.35
N GLN A 73 -12.93 3.19 -23.89
CA GLN A 73 -12.25 3.45 -22.64
C GLN A 73 -11.12 4.48 -22.80
N THR A 74 -11.08 5.43 -21.88
CA THR A 74 -9.91 6.27 -21.60
C THR A 74 -9.47 6.08 -20.14
N GLU A 75 -8.16 6.04 -19.93
CA GLU A 75 -7.53 5.80 -18.63
C GLU A 75 -6.92 7.08 -18.08
N HIS A 76 -7.18 7.35 -16.80
CA HIS A 76 -6.56 8.45 -16.06
C HIS A 76 -5.89 7.93 -14.80
N ALA A 77 -4.92 8.68 -14.27
CA ALA A 77 -4.37 8.39 -12.95
C ALA A 77 -5.48 8.46 -11.89
N ASP A 78 -5.52 7.45 -11.01
CA ASP A 78 -6.42 7.43 -9.87
C ASP A 78 -5.70 7.96 -8.63
N GLU A 79 -5.43 9.27 -8.66
CA GLU A 79 -4.72 9.94 -7.57
C GLU A 79 -5.56 9.97 -6.28
N TRP A 80 -4.89 9.71 -5.17
CA TRP A 80 -5.46 9.78 -3.83
C TRP A 80 -4.42 10.34 -2.85
N ASP A 81 -4.88 10.76 -1.68
CA ASP A 81 -4.02 11.37 -0.65
C ASP A 81 -3.95 10.44 0.58
N PRO A 82 -2.84 9.71 0.78
CA PRO A 82 -2.66 8.82 1.92
C PRO A 82 -2.85 9.50 3.27
N SER A 83 -2.52 10.79 3.39
CA SER A 83 -2.61 11.54 4.65
C SER A 83 -4.04 11.71 5.15
N ARG A 84 -5.04 11.55 4.27
CA ARG A 84 -6.46 11.57 4.65
C ARG A 84 -6.91 10.32 5.39
N PHE A 85 -6.18 9.22 5.28
CA PHE A 85 -6.58 7.92 5.79
C PHE A 85 -5.54 7.29 6.73
N MET A 86 -4.29 7.74 6.65
CA MET A 86 -3.14 7.06 7.23
C MET A 86 -2.24 8.04 7.97
N THR A 87 -1.45 7.52 8.91
CA THR A 87 -0.45 8.29 9.63
C THR A 87 0.93 8.01 9.03
N LEU A 88 1.66 9.07 8.68
CA LEU A 88 3.05 8.96 8.23
C LEU A 88 3.95 8.53 9.41
N CYS A 89 4.79 7.54 9.18
CA CYS A 89 5.88 7.17 10.10
C CYS A 89 6.98 8.23 10.08
N GLU A 90 7.61 8.47 11.22
CA GLU A 90 8.74 9.39 11.34
C GLU A 90 10.03 8.76 10.76
N GLU A 91 10.07 7.43 10.70
CA GLU A 91 11.20 6.64 10.26
C GLU A 91 11.37 6.67 8.74
N GLU A 92 12.59 6.98 8.31
CA GLU A 92 13.05 6.83 6.93
C GLU A 92 14.05 5.67 6.86
N VAL A 93 13.85 4.76 5.89
CA VAL A 93 14.78 3.67 5.61
C VAL A 93 15.36 3.82 4.21
N LYS A 94 16.51 3.19 3.94
CA LYS A 94 17.12 3.18 2.61
C LYS A 94 17.24 1.76 2.09
N VAL A 95 16.89 1.57 0.82
CA VAL A 95 17.05 0.30 0.10
C VAL A 95 17.88 0.55 -1.16
N LYS A 96 18.78 -0.39 -1.48
CA LYS A 96 19.56 -0.31 -2.70
C LYS A 96 18.73 -0.74 -3.91
N ILE A 97 18.44 0.20 -4.80
CA ILE A 97 17.79 -0.06 -6.09
C ILE A 97 18.74 0.44 -7.18
N GLN A 98 19.15 -0.45 -8.09
CA GLN A 98 20.12 -0.13 -9.15
C GLN A 98 21.42 0.52 -8.62
N ASN A 99 21.94 0.01 -7.51
CA ASN A 99 23.11 0.54 -6.79
C ASN A 99 22.96 1.97 -6.24
N ARG A 100 21.76 2.56 -6.29
CA ARG A 100 21.43 3.83 -5.63
C ARG A 100 20.75 3.55 -4.30
N ASP A 101 21.03 4.37 -3.30
CA ASP A 101 20.29 4.34 -2.04
C ASP A 101 18.98 5.11 -2.23
N VAL A 102 17.87 4.38 -2.37
CA VAL A 102 16.52 4.95 -2.46
C VAL A 102 15.92 5.01 -1.08
N LYS A 103 15.50 6.20 -0.68
CA LYS A 103 14.78 6.43 0.59
C LYS A 103 13.35 5.92 0.49
N LEU A 104 12.87 5.32 1.55
CA LEU A 104 11.47 4.97 1.72
C LEU A 104 10.99 5.51 3.06
N ARG A 105 9.74 5.95 3.04
CA ARG A 105 8.94 6.22 4.22
C ARG A 105 7.72 5.31 4.20
N ALA A 106 7.04 5.21 5.33
CA ALA A 106 5.88 4.36 5.49
C ALA A 106 4.68 5.16 5.93
N TRP A 107 3.51 4.86 5.35
CA TRP A 107 2.22 5.22 5.91
C TRP A 107 1.66 4.04 6.67
N THR A 108 0.99 4.30 7.79
CA THR A 108 0.35 3.28 8.60
C THR A 108 -1.16 3.47 8.64
N TYR A 109 -1.86 2.37 8.39
CA TYR A 109 -3.30 2.24 8.58
C TYR A 109 -3.54 1.07 9.52
N THR A 110 -4.47 1.21 10.46
CA THR A 110 -4.88 0.07 11.31
C THR A 110 -6.30 -0.32 10.94
N TYR A 111 -6.45 -1.51 10.35
CA TYR A 111 -7.77 -2.10 10.19
C TYR A 111 -8.27 -2.55 11.57
N LYS A 112 -9.47 -2.12 11.94
CA LYS A 112 -10.14 -2.53 13.19
C LYS A 112 -11.37 -3.35 12.84
N SER A 113 -11.42 -4.55 13.40
CA SER A 113 -12.59 -5.41 13.34
C SER A 113 -13.72 -4.88 14.24
N HIS A 114 -14.94 -5.34 13.99
CA HIS A 114 -16.10 -5.13 14.87
C HIS A 114 -15.98 -5.84 16.23
N ILE A 115 -15.10 -6.83 16.36
CA ILE A 115 -14.87 -7.60 17.60
C ILE A 115 -13.54 -7.23 18.27
N GLU A 116 -13.16 -5.95 18.16
CA GLU A 116 -12.02 -5.30 18.82
C GLU A 116 -10.60 -5.77 18.42
N GLY A 117 -10.47 -6.77 17.56
CA GLY A 117 -9.19 -7.13 16.97
C GLY A 117 -8.71 -6.15 15.90
N CYS A 118 -7.41 -6.20 15.59
CA CYS A 118 -6.81 -5.25 14.66
C CYS A 118 -5.63 -5.83 13.87
N VAL A 119 -5.41 -5.26 12.69
CA VAL A 119 -4.25 -5.56 11.86
C VAL A 119 -3.63 -4.24 11.39
N PRO A 120 -2.38 -3.95 11.77
CA PRO A 120 -1.63 -2.85 11.18
C PRO A 120 -1.21 -3.16 9.75
N ILE A 121 -1.24 -2.13 8.91
CA ILE A 121 -0.95 -2.18 7.49
C ILE A 121 0.05 -1.08 7.18
N ILE A 122 1.16 -1.45 6.56
CA ILE A 122 2.26 -0.57 6.17
C ILE A 122 2.20 -0.36 4.66
N PHE A 123 2.18 0.90 4.24
CA PHE A 123 2.24 1.31 2.84
C PHE A 123 3.58 1.99 2.58
N LEU A 124 4.44 1.34 1.82
CA LEU A 124 5.76 1.85 1.49
C LEU A 124 5.65 2.91 0.38
N ASP A 125 6.35 4.02 0.57
CA ASP A 125 6.34 5.16 -0.32
C ASP A 125 7.76 5.64 -0.63
N THR A 126 8.07 5.68 -1.92
CA THR A 126 9.36 6.15 -2.46
C THR A 126 9.32 7.62 -2.84
N ASN A 127 8.16 8.27 -2.82
CA ASN A 127 8.00 9.69 -3.10
C ASN A 127 8.55 10.53 -1.94
N VAL A 128 9.85 10.48 -1.69
CA VAL A 128 10.55 11.11 -0.56
C VAL A 128 11.48 12.19 -1.08
N GLU A 129 11.59 13.30 -0.35
CA GLU A 129 12.57 14.33 -0.67
C GLU A 129 14.01 13.79 -0.51
N GLY A 130 14.84 14.11 -1.50
CA GLY A 130 16.21 13.59 -1.62
C GLY A 130 16.33 12.34 -2.48
N ASN A 131 15.23 11.71 -2.90
CA ASN A 131 15.26 10.73 -3.98
C ASN A 131 15.29 11.42 -5.34
N GLU A 132 15.93 10.76 -6.32
CA GLU A 132 15.87 11.13 -7.72
C GLU A 132 14.44 11.11 -8.24
N SER A 133 14.15 11.93 -9.25
CA SER A 133 12.79 12.07 -9.79
C SER A 133 12.21 10.75 -10.37
N GLU A 134 13.07 9.83 -10.81
CA GLU A 134 12.67 8.49 -11.25
C GLU A 134 12.41 7.55 -10.08
N ASP A 135 13.16 7.66 -8.98
CA ASP A 135 13.04 6.79 -7.82
C ASP A 135 11.80 7.18 -7.01
N ARG A 136 11.44 8.47 -6.97
CA ARG A 136 10.18 8.95 -6.38
C ARG A 136 8.92 8.36 -7.02
N LYS A 137 9.02 7.89 -8.27
CA LYS A 137 7.89 7.37 -9.04
C LYS A 137 7.73 5.86 -8.92
N ILE A 138 8.63 5.13 -8.26
CA ILE A 138 8.58 3.67 -8.14
C ILE A 138 7.24 3.20 -7.53
N THR A 139 6.65 4.00 -6.66
CA THR A 139 5.37 3.72 -6.00
C THR A 139 4.20 4.54 -6.55
N ASP A 140 4.26 5.03 -7.80
CA ASP A 140 3.17 5.80 -8.42
C ASP A 140 1.98 4.90 -8.79
N PHE A 141 2.17 3.99 -9.73
CA PHE A 141 1.10 3.18 -10.30
C PHE A 141 1.17 1.73 -9.84
N LEU A 142 0.00 1.19 -9.49
CA LEU A 142 -0.18 -0.25 -9.33
C LEU A 142 -0.15 -0.91 -10.71
N TYR A 143 0.77 -1.85 -10.93
CA TYR A 143 0.97 -2.53 -12.22
C TYR A 143 1.21 -1.61 -13.42
N GLY A 144 1.62 -0.36 -13.21
CA GLY A 144 1.99 0.55 -14.29
C GLY A 144 3.34 0.24 -14.91
N GLY A 145 3.78 1.16 -15.77
CA GLY A 145 5.12 1.18 -16.33
C GLY A 145 5.49 -0.05 -17.18
N ASP A 146 6.79 -0.31 -17.26
CA ASP A 146 7.36 -1.45 -17.97
C ASP A 146 7.86 -2.54 -16.99
N GLN A 147 8.54 -3.56 -17.52
CA GLN A 147 9.12 -4.61 -16.69
C GLN A 147 10.17 -4.09 -15.70
N ARG A 148 10.89 -3.02 -16.04
CA ARG A 148 11.91 -2.44 -15.16
C ARG A 148 11.24 -1.71 -14.00
N TYR A 149 10.20 -0.94 -14.28
CA TYR A 149 9.37 -0.30 -13.28
C TYR A 149 8.83 -1.31 -12.27
N ARG A 150 8.27 -2.44 -12.75
CA ARG A 150 7.71 -3.49 -11.87
C ARG A 150 8.74 -4.28 -11.06
N LEU A 151 10.02 -4.26 -11.48
CA LEU A 151 11.10 -4.93 -10.78
C LEU A 151 11.75 -4.04 -9.71
N LYS A 152 11.70 -2.72 -9.90
CA LYS A 152 12.15 -1.74 -8.90
C LYS A 152 11.20 -1.74 -7.71
#